data_AF-A0A1V5PMW3-F1
#
_entry.id   AF-A0A1V5PMW3-F1
#
_cell.length_a   1.000
_cell.length_b   1.000
_cell.length_c   1.000
_cell.angle_alpha   90.00
_cell.angle_beta   90.00
_cell.angle_gamma   90.00
#
_symmetry.space_group_name_H-M   'P 1'
#
loop_
_entity.id
_entity.type
_entity.pdbx_description
1 polymer ?
#
loop_
_entity_poly.entity_id
_entity_poly.type
_entity_poly.pdbx_seq_one_letter_code
_entity_poly.pdbx_strand_id
1 'polypeptide(L)'
;MDKKEKLLELGLTSKHMDNLINAVEQIRSGKLAPEKLKDIIIQMKNKIDETAAKIPDIAIEVKNLKNKEGLEAVGILEDGINIYQKAYNILSLFLMESNKAHLEEGLKVIKEAYEKLTKGQEMLARVLKKFLM
;
A
#
# COMPACT_ATOMS: atom_id res chain seq x y z
N MET A 1 -6.59 21.38 -11.57
CA MET A 1 -5.73 20.48 -10.79
C MET A 1 -4.41 20.39 -11.51
N ASP A 2 -3.39 21.04 -10.95
CA ASP A 2 -2.05 21.04 -11.52
C ASP A 2 -1.49 19.61 -11.51
N LYS A 3 -0.60 19.28 -12.45
CA LYS A 3 0.01 17.93 -12.54
C LYS A 3 0.64 17.53 -11.22
N LYS A 4 1.14 18.52 -10.46
CA LYS A 4 1.75 18.39 -9.15
C LYS A 4 0.78 18.08 -8.00
N GLU A 5 -0.47 18.53 -8.06
CA GLU A 5 -1.50 18.17 -7.05
C GLU A 5 -1.92 16.70 -7.19
N LYS A 6 -1.96 16.17 -8.42
CA LYS A 6 -2.25 14.75 -8.69
C LYS A 6 -1.21 13.78 -8.09
N LEU A 7 0.02 14.24 -7.86
CA LEU A 7 1.09 13.44 -7.27
C LEU A 7 0.92 13.25 -5.76
N LEU A 8 0.26 14.20 -5.09
CA LEU A 8 -0.05 14.11 -3.67
C LEU A 8 -1.19 13.11 -3.41
N GLU A 9 -2.07 12.91 -4.38
CA GLU A 9 -3.11 11.87 -4.35
C GLU A 9 -2.54 10.50 -4.76
N LEU A 10 -1.70 9.94 -3.89
CA LEU A 10 -1.41 8.51 -3.91
C LEU A 10 -2.66 7.77 -3.45
N GLY A 11 -3.21 6.90 -4.30
CA GLY A 11 -4.50 6.22 -4.11
C GLY A 11 -4.55 5.24 -2.92
N LEU A 12 -3.48 5.17 -2.14
CA LEU A 12 -3.40 4.48 -0.87
C LEU A 12 -3.98 5.38 0.22
N THR A 13 -5.29 5.37 0.35
CA THR A 13 -5.93 5.96 1.53
C THR A 13 -5.81 4.96 2.68
N SER A 14 -5.38 5.42 3.87
CA SER A 14 -5.35 4.65 5.12
C SER A 14 -6.59 3.76 5.30
N LYS A 15 -7.76 4.29 4.95
CA LYS A 15 -9.06 3.59 4.99
C LYS A 15 -9.08 2.22 4.29
N HIS A 16 -8.44 2.04 3.13
CA HIS A 16 -8.48 0.76 2.43
C HIS A 16 -7.57 -0.28 3.09
N MET A 17 -6.39 0.14 3.56
CA MET A 17 -5.49 -0.71 4.33
C MET A 17 -6.09 -1.07 5.69
N ASP A 18 -6.66 -0.10 6.40
CA ASP A 18 -7.36 -0.32 7.65
C ASP A 18 -8.51 -1.31 7.47
N ASN A 19 -9.27 -1.20 6.38
CA ASN A 19 -10.34 -2.16 6.06
C ASN A 19 -9.79 -3.58 5.86
N LEU A 20 -8.67 -3.76 5.14
CA LEU A 20 -8.08 -5.07 4.93
C LEU A 20 -7.50 -5.65 6.23
N ILE A 21 -6.76 -4.85 7.00
CA ILE A 21 -6.24 -5.25 8.31
C ILE A 21 -7.38 -5.66 9.24
N ASN A 22 -8.43 -4.84 9.34
CA ASN A 22 -9.60 -5.12 10.18
C ASN A 22 -10.35 -6.37 9.73
N ALA A 23 -10.48 -6.61 8.42
CA ALA A 23 -11.11 -7.82 7.91
C ALA A 23 -10.31 -9.07 8.28
N VAL A 24 -9.00 -9.04 8.08
CA VAL A 24 -8.08 -10.14 8.44
C VAL A 24 -8.14 -10.42 9.95
N GLU A 25 -8.13 -9.37 10.79
CA GLU A 25 -8.28 -9.47 12.25
C GLU A 25 -9.63 -10.06 12.68
N GLN A 26 -10.73 -9.68 12.02
CA GLN A 26 -12.05 -10.22 12.29
C GLN A 26 -12.16 -11.70 11.88
N ILE A 27 -11.55 -12.10 10.77
CA ILE A 27 -11.51 -13.52 10.35
C ILE A 27 -10.66 -14.33 11.33
N ARG A 28 -9.50 -13.79 11.73
CA ARG A 28 -8.63 -14.41 12.74
C ARG A 28 -9.35 -14.66 14.06
N SER A 29 -10.19 -13.71 14.49
CA SER A 29 -10.99 -13.81 15.71
C SER A 29 -12.32 -14.58 15.53
N GLY A 30 -12.60 -15.13 14.35
CA GLY A 30 -13.83 -15.87 14.06
C GLY A 30 -15.09 -15.00 13.96
N LYS A 31 -14.95 -13.68 13.90
CA LYS A 31 -16.05 -12.71 13.81
C LYS A 31 -16.53 -12.46 12.38
N LEU A 32 -15.75 -12.85 11.39
CA LEU A 32 -16.07 -12.66 9.96
C LEU A 32 -15.75 -13.94 9.18
N ALA A 33 -16.61 -14.28 8.22
CA ALA A 33 -16.40 -15.43 7.33
C ALA A 33 -15.25 -15.16 6.33
N PRO A 34 -14.35 -16.13 6.06
CA PRO A 34 -13.24 -15.97 5.12
C PRO A 34 -13.66 -15.50 3.71
N GLU A 35 -14.85 -15.88 3.25
CA GLU A 35 -15.40 -15.50 1.94
C GLU A 35 -15.46 -13.99 1.73
N LYS A 36 -15.70 -13.23 2.82
CA LYS A 36 -15.78 -11.76 2.79
C LYS A 36 -14.42 -11.10 2.54
N LEU A 37 -13.32 -11.84 2.72
CA LEU A 37 -11.97 -11.32 2.51
C LEU A 37 -11.62 -11.16 1.04
N LYS A 38 -12.21 -11.99 0.16
CA LYS A 38 -11.86 -12.06 -1.26
C LYS A 38 -12.05 -10.70 -1.95
N ASP A 39 -13.21 -10.08 -1.78
CA ASP A 39 -13.50 -8.79 -2.41
C ASP A 39 -12.62 -7.68 -1.86
N ILE A 40 -12.30 -7.72 -0.56
CA ILE A 40 -11.45 -6.72 0.10
C ILE A 40 -10.01 -6.82 -0.41
N ILE A 41 -9.49 -8.05 -0.53
CA ILE A 41 -8.18 -8.32 -1.11
C ILE A 41 -8.10 -7.81 -2.55
N ILE A 42 -9.10 -8.09 -3.38
CA ILE A 42 -9.13 -7.65 -4.80
C ILE A 42 -9.17 -6.12 -4.90
N GLN A 43 -10.05 -5.48 -4.13
CA GLN A 43 -10.14 -4.01 -4.11
C GLN A 43 -8.81 -3.36 -3.72
N MET A 44 -8.16 -3.90 -2.69
CA MET A 44 -6.89 -3.37 -2.22
C MET A 44 -5.75 -3.63 -3.22
N LYS A 45 -5.73 -4.79 -3.89
CA LYS A 45 -4.78 -5.07 -4.98
C LYS A 45 -4.90 -4.02 -6.07
N ASN A 46 -6.12 -3.75 -6.53
CA ASN A 46 -6.34 -2.76 -7.59
C ASN A 46 -5.84 -1.37 -7.18
N LYS A 47 -6.03 -0.96 -5.91
CA LYS A 47 -5.53 0.33 -5.40
C LYS A 47 -4.01 0.39 -5.28
N ILE A 48 -3.37 -0.70 -4.91
CA ILE A 48 -1.91 -0.80 -4.91
C ILE A 48 -1.38 -0.73 -6.34
N ASP A 49 -1.99 -1.44 -7.29
CA ASP A 49 -1.58 -1.41 -8.70
C ASP A 49 -1.76 -0.02 -9.32
N GLU A 50 -2.88 0.66 -9.05
CA GLU A 50 -3.10 2.06 -9.43
C GLU A 50 -2.02 2.99 -8.88
N THR A 51 -1.57 2.73 -7.65
CA THR A 51 -0.53 3.54 -7.00
C THR A 51 0.83 3.23 -7.61
N ALA A 52 1.15 1.95 -7.82
CA ALA A 52 2.38 1.50 -8.46
C ALA A 52 2.55 2.10 -9.86
N ALA A 53 1.46 2.21 -10.63
CA ALA A 53 1.48 2.82 -11.95
C ALA A 53 1.89 4.30 -11.94
N LYS A 54 1.69 5.02 -10.82
CA LYS A 54 2.07 6.43 -10.67
C LYS A 54 3.52 6.63 -10.22
N ILE A 55 4.13 5.61 -9.62
CA ILE A 55 5.48 5.72 -9.03
C ILE A 55 6.55 6.14 -10.04
N PRO A 56 6.61 5.59 -11.28
CA PRO A 56 7.62 6.00 -12.26
C PRO A 56 7.56 7.49 -12.60
N ASP A 57 6.36 8.06 -12.76
CA ASP A 57 6.18 9.49 -13.06
C ASP A 57 6.65 10.36 -11.89
N ILE A 58 6.29 9.97 -10.66
CA ILE A 58 6.75 10.64 -9.43
C ILE A 58 8.28 10.58 -9.33
N ALA A 59 8.88 9.43 -9.61
CA ALA A 59 10.33 9.24 -9.57
C ALA A 59 11.04 10.17 -10.55
N ILE A 60 10.51 10.31 -11.77
CA ILE A 60 11.03 11.24 -12.79
C ILE A 60 10.97 12.68 -12.29
N GLU A 61 9.84 13.10 -11.73
CA GLU A 61 9.66 14.49 -11.28
C GLU A 61 10.56 14.83 -10.09
N VAL A 62 10.62 13.94 -9.10
CA VAL A 62 11.53 14.08 -7.96
C VAL A 62 13.00 14.12 -8.40
N LYS A 63 13.38 13.30 -9.39
CA LYS A 63 14.72 13.30 -9.97
C LYS A 63 15.02 14.64 -10.66
N ASN A 64 14.06 15.21 -11.38
CA ASN A 64 14.18 16.53 -12.01
C ASN A 64 14.34 17.65 -10.97
N LEU A 65 13.71 17.53 -9.81
CA LEU A 65 13.89 18.43 -8.67
C LEU A 65 15.23 18.22 -7.94
N LYS A 66 16.03 17.22 -8.34
CA LYS A 66 17.30 16.82 -7.69
C LYS A 66 17.14 16.60 -6.18
N ASN A 67 15.97 16.15 -5.74
CA ASN A 67 15.67 15.99 -4.33
C ASN A 67 15.96 14.56 -3.85
N LYS A 68 17.00 14.39 -3.03
CA LYS A 68 17.40 13.08 -2.49
C LYS A 68 16.34 12.47 -1.56
N GLU A 69 15.73 13.29 -0.71
CA GLU A 69 14.69 12.86 0.24
C GLU A 69 13.45 12.31 -0.48
N GLY A 70 13.07 12.93 -1.61
CA GLY A 70 11.98 12.43 -2.44
C GLY A 70 12.32 11.11 -3.13
N LEU A 71 13.58 10.93 -3.58
CA LEU A 71 14.00 9.67 -4.20
C LEU A 71 14.01 8.53 -3.16
N GLU A 72 14.40 8.83 -1.93
CA GLU A 72 14.27 7.91 -0.81
C GLU A 72 12.79 7.57 -0.53
N ALA A 73 11.92 8.57 -0.54
CA ALA A 73 10.48 8.36 -0.38
C ALA A 73 9.90 7.44 -1.47
N VAL A 74 10.31 7.63 -2.72
CA VAL A 74 9.94 6.76 -3.85
C VAL A 74 10.41 5.33 -3.61
N GLY A 75 11.67 5.12 -3.21
CA GLY A 75 12.18 3.77 -2.93
C GLY A 75 11.45 3.07 -1.79
N ILE A 76 11.06 3.81 -0.75
CA ILE A 76 10.23 3.28 0.35
C ILE A 76 8.85 2.86 -0.15
N LEU A 77 8.23 3.63 -1.05
CA LEU A 77 6.95 3.30 -1.66
C LEU A 77 7.05 2.04 -2.53
N GLU A 78 8.09 1.92 -3.36
CA GLU A 78 8.34 0.71 -4.17
C GLU A 78 8.50 -0.53 -3.30
N ASP A 79 9.27 -0.44 -2.22
CA ASP A 79 9.44 -1.54 -1.26
C ASP A 79 8.11 -1.90 -0.58
N GLY A 80 7.34 -0.91 -0.14
CA GLY A 80 6.01 -1.12 0.44
C GLY A 80 5.03 -1.80 -0.53
N ILE A 81 5.05 -1.43 -1.82
CA ILE A 81 4.25 -2.08 -2.88
C ILE A 81 4.69 -3.53 -3.07
N ASN A 82 5.99 -3.81 -3.13
CA ASN A 82 6.51 -5.16 -3.29
C ASN A 82 6.13 -6.07 -2.11
N ILE A 83 6.20 -5.55 -0.89
CA ILE A 83 5.79 -6.28 0.33
C ILE A 83 4.28 -6.51 0.32
N TYR A 84 3.49 -5.53 -0.12
CA TYR A 84 2.05 -5.71 -0.27
C TYR A 84 1.70 -6.83 -1.26
N GLN A 85 2.38 -6.92 -2.41
CA GLN A 85 2.16 -7.98 -3.38
C GLN A 85 2.45 -9.37 -2.78
N LYS A 86 3.43 -9.48 -1.88
CA LYS A 86 3.67 -10.71 -1.10
C LYS A 86 2.51 -11.00 -0.16
N ALA A 87 2.02 -10.00 0.60
CA ALA A 87 0.86 -10.17 1.47
C ALA A 87 -0.38 -10.65 0.70
N TYR A 88 -0.62 -10.09 -0.48
CA TYR A 88 -1.71 -10.50 -1.37
C TYR A 88 -1.62 -12.00 -1.73
N ASN A 89 -0.44 -12.46 -2.14
CA ASN A 89 -0.23 -13.87 -2.50
C ASN A 89 -0.47 -14.79 -1.30
N ILE A 90 0.06 -14.43 -0.14
CA ILE A 90 -0.09 -15.21 1.10
C ILE A 90 -1.57 -15.27 1.52
N LEU A 91 -2.28 -14.14 1.52
CA LEU A 91 -3.71 -14.12 1.86
C LEU A 91 -4.57 -14.85 0.81
N SER A 92 -4.12 -14.90 -0.45
CA SER A 92 -4.77 -15.71 -1.49
C SER A 92 -4.60 -17.21 -1.23
N LEU A 93 -3.43 -17.65 -0.74
CA LEU A 93 -3.22 -19.03 -0.31
C LEU A 93 -4.14 -19.40 0.86
N PHE A 94 -4.35 -18.50 1.82
CA PHE A 94 -5.36 -18.70 2.87
C PHE A 94 -6.75 -18.97 2.29
N LEU A 95 -7.18 -18.21 1.29
CA LEU A 95 -8.50 -18.42 0.66
C LEU A 95 -8.62 -19.76 -0.09
N MET A 96 -7.51 -20.31 -0.55
CA MET A 96 -7.48 -21.60 -1.27
C MET A 96 -7.40 -22.80 -0.32
N GLU A 97 -6.56 -22.69 0.71
CA GLU A 97 -6.18 -23.83 1.57
C GLU A 97 -6.85 -23.78 2.95
N SER A 98 -7.50 -22.66 3.30
CA SER A 98 -8.06 -22.40 4.63
C SER A 98 -7.03 -22.54 5.77
N ASN A 99 -5.74 -22.44 5.46
CA ASN A 99 -4.66 -22.57 6.43
C ASN A 99 -4.44 -21.26 7.21
N LYS A 100 -4.75 -21.26 8.50
CA LYS A 100 -4.63 -20.09 9.38
C LYS A 100 -3.22 -19.51 9.48
N ALA A 101 -2.17 -20.31 9.23
CA ALA A 101 -0.79 -19.80 9.21
C ALA A 101 -0.61 -18.73 8.11
N HIS A 102 -1.21 -18.94 6.94
CA HIS A 102 -1.21 -17.94 5.85
C HIS A 102 -1.97 -16.67 6.24
N LEU A 103 -3.04 -16.78 7.04
CA LEU A 103 -3.77 -15.60 7.53
C LEU A 103 -2.90 -14.77 8.48
N GLU A 104 -2.16 -15.41 9.39
CA GLU A 104 -1.28 -14.75 10.34
C GLU A 104 -0.06 -14.11 9.65
N GLU A 105 0.57 -14.84 8.73
CA GLU A 105 1.69 -14.32 7.96
C GLU A 105 1.23 -13.16 7.06
N GLY A 106 0.10 -13.32 6.36
CA GLY A 106 -0.48 -12.27 5.53
C GLY A 106 -0.80 -11.00 6.33
N LEU A 107 -1.31 -11.13 7.56
CA LEU A 107 -1.55 -10.01 8.48
C LEU A 107 -0.25 -9.31 8.91
N LYS A 108 0.81 -10.06 9.15
CA LYS A 108 2.11 -9.49 9.50
C LYS A 108 2.69 -8.70 8.32
N VAL A 109 2.70 -9.31 7.14
CA VAL A 109 3.29 -8.71 5.93
C VAL A 109 2.50 -7.49 5.47
N ILE A 110 1.15 -7.50 5.59
CA ILE A 110 0.36 -6.31 5.25
C ILE A 110 0.61 -5.13 6.19
N LYS A 111 0.82 -5.38 7.50
CA LYS A 111 1.15 -4.31 8.46
C LYS A 111 2.50 -3.68 8.12
N GLU A 112 3.50 -4.49 7.77
CA GLU A 112 4.80 -4.00 7.30
C GLU A 112 4.68 -3.16 6.02
N ALA A 113 3.91 -3.65 5.03
CA ALA A 113 3.65 -2.88 3.82
C ALA A 113 2.98 -1.54 4.14
N TYR A 114 1.99 -1.53 5.04
CA TYR A 114 1.27 -0.33 5.42
C TYR A 114 2.16 0.72 6.08
N GLU A 115 3.04 0.31 7.00
CA GLU A 115 4.00 1.21 7.63
C GLU A 115 4.93 1.87 6.61
N LYS A 116 5.48 1.09 5.68
CA LYS A 116 6.35 1.60 4.61
C LYS A 116 5.61 2.54 3.68
N LEU A 117 4.43 2.15 3.22
CA LEU A 117 3.61 2.98 2.32
C LEU A 117 3.25 4.31 2.97
N THR A 118 2.81 4.28 4.23
CA THR A 118 2.48 5.50 4.99
C THR A 118 3.70 6.41 5.13
N LYS A 119 4.84 5.86 5.55
CA LYS A 119 6.09 6.61 5.69
C LYS A 119 6.53 7.23 4.36
N GLY A 120 6.50 6.45 3.28
CA GLY A 120 6.86 6.90 1.94
C GLY A 120 5.94 8.03 1.45
N GLN A 121 4.63 7.91 1.69
CA GLN A 121 3.65 8.94 1.36
C GLN A 121 3.88 10.24 2.14
N GLU A 122 4.09 10.15 3.45
CA GLU A 122 4.33 11.32 4.30
C GLU A 122 5.62 12.06 3.89
N MET A 123 6.69 11.31 3.63
CA MET A 123 7.95 11.87 3.15
C MET A 123 7.78 12.54 1.79
N LEU A 124 7.14 11.87 0.83
CA LEU A 124 6.91 12.42 -0.49
C LEU A 124 6.04 13.68 -0.43
N ALA A 125 4.97 13.67 0.36
CA ALA A 125 4.09 14.81 0.54
C ALA A 125 4.82 16.01 1.14
N ARG A 126 5.68 15.79 2.14
CA ARG A 126 6.53 16.82 2.73
C ARG A 126 7.50 17.40 1.71
N VAL A 127 8.12 16.56 0.88
CA VAL A 127 9.03 17.00 -0.18
C VAL A 127 8.28 17.84 -1.20
N LEU A 128 7.18 17.32 -1.77
CA LEU A 128 6.44 18.01 -2.82
C LEU A 128 5.82 19.33 -2.33
N LYS A 129 5.32 19.40 -1.09
CA LYS A 129 4.80 20.66 -0.51
C LYS A 129 5.86 21.77 -0.49
N LYS A 130 7.13 21.45 -0.23
CA LYS A 130 8.23 22.44 -0.22
C LYS A 130 8.55 23.02 -1.60
N PHE A 131 8.15 22.35 -2.70
CA PHE A 131 8.36 22.82 -4.07
C PHE A 131 7.11 23.40 -4.73
N LEU A 132 5.97 23.32 -4.03
CA LEU A 132 4.67 23.79 -4.48
C LEU A 132 4.26 25.13 -3.87
N MET A 133 4.94 25.55 -2.80
CA MET A 133 4.89 26.89 -2.22
C MET A 133 6.04 27.73 -2.77
#